data_AF-A0A7S0X170-F1
#
_entry.id   AF-A0A7S0X170-F1
#
_cell.length_a   1.000
_cell.length_b   1.000
_cell.length_c   1.000
_cell.angle_alpha   90.00
_cell.angle_beta   90.00
_cell.angle_gamma   90.00
#
_symmetry.space_group_name_H-M   'P 1'
#
loop_
_entity.id
_entity.type
_entity.pdbx_description
1 polymer ?
#
loop_
_entity_poly.entity_id
_entity_poly.type
_entity_poly.pdbx_seq_one_letter_code
_entity_poly.pdbx_strand_id
1 'polypeptide(L)'
;KPYAVHFVWTYGNNFGKAHRMREYMYFHDPPEYYNEGRYITVDITRPETPRGFNGWNDTLAMVDFHMTAMQAQLKQMYYAFAMAYISSRTLVLPRLVCHCIHNWFESPQCRLPGESLTKFPMTCPTDYVFDMPTLYSMLVNMRRIKFREYSWLENPRTAQKYKQPPGVVVRADANATKPEHQQDKKSGRWQVVLPRKFRDFDIVSELDKHRHEPVVHVHNPAELFHKFTFPHIQQDFDELMSKLGIRWCCLPVDLMKKLNIKEEGRWLKVAP
;
A
#
# COMPACT_ATOMS: atom_id res chain seq x y z
N LYS A 1 -2.16 5.34 28.00
CA LYS A 1 -1.31 5.86 26.90
C LYS A 1 0.14 5.50 27.24
N PRO A 2 0.98 5.11 26.27
CA PRO A 2 2.39 4.80 26.55
C PRO A 2 3.13 6.05 27.04
N TYR A 3 4.02 5.88 28.03
CA TYR A 3 4.88 6.96 28.54
C TYR A 3 6.09 7.20 27.62
N ALA A 4 6.63 6.14 27.04
CA ALA A 4 7.69 6.18 26.03
C ALA A 4 7.46 5.08 25.00
N VAL A 5 7.90 5.31 23.76
CA VAL A 5 7.85 4.32 22.68
C VAL A 5 9.26 4.18 22.11
N HIS A 6 9.76 2.96 22.07
CA HIS A 6 11.06 2.61 21.51
C HIS A 6 10.90 1.57 20.40
N PHE A 7 11.60 1.77 19.28
CA PHE A 7 11.57 0.87 18.13
C PHE A 7 12.93 0.22 17.93
N VAL A 8 12.97 -1.12 18.03
CA VAL A 8 14.18 -1.92 17.91
C VAL A 8 14.34 -2.56 16.52
N TRP A 9 13.25 -2.67 15.74
CA TRP A 9 13.24 -3.35 14.42
C TRP A 9 12.41 -2.58 13.38
N THR A 10 12.82 -1.34 13.10
CA THR A 10 12.22 -0.47 12.08
C THR A 10 13.22 -0.11 11.00
N TYR A 11 12.78 -0.12 9.75
CA TYR A 11 13.60 0.18 8.57
C TYR A 11 13.40 1.62 8.11
N GLY A 12 14.32 2.14 7.29
CA GLY A 12 14.18 3.49 6.73
C GLY A 12 14.41 4.63 7.74
N ASN A 13 15.27 4.40 8.73
CA ASN A 13 15.74 5.41 9.70
C ASN A 13 14.59 6.18 10.39
N ASN A 14 14.71 7.50 10.54
CA ASN A 14 13.70 8.33 11.17
C ASN A 14 12.37 8.33 10.40
N PHE A 15 12.38 8.13 9.08
CA PHE A 15 11.16 8.05 8.27
C PHE A 15 10.31 6.85 8.66
N GLY A 16 10.90 5.66 8.78
CA GLY A 16 10.17 4.48 9.20
C GLY A 16 9.77 4.50 10.66
N LYS A 17 10.61 4.99 11.56
CA LYS A 17 10.23 5.18 12.98
C LYS A 17 9.02 6.10 13.12
N ALA A 18 9.05 7.27 12.48
CA ALA A 18 7.93 8.21 12.50
C ALA A 18 6.68 7.61 11.83
N HIS A 19 6.83 6.92 10.70
CA HIS A 19 5.71 6.25 10.04
C HIS A 19 5.09 5.16 10.92
N ARG A 20 5.91 4.33 11.57
CA ARG A 20 5.44 3.31 12.51
C ARG A 20 4.66 3.93 13.65
N MET A 21 5.14 5.05 14.21
CA MET A 21 4.37 5.79 15.21
C MET A 21 3.04 6.31 14.66
N ARG A 22 2.97 6.73 13.39
CA ARG A 22 1.71 7.15 12.75
C ARG A 22 0.75 5.98 12.58
N GLU A 23 1.23 4.82 12.13
CA GLU A 23 0.44 3.60 12.00
C GLU A 23 -0.24 3.21 13.32
N TYR A 24 0.45 3.38 14.45
CA TYR A 24 -0.09 3.18 15.80
C TYR A 24 -0.74 4.43 16.43
N MET A 25 -0.90 5.51 15.67
CA MET A 25 -1.51 6.77 16.09
C MET A 25 -0.81 7.48 17.26
N TYR A 26 0.46 7.17 17.51
CA TYR A 26 1.29 7.77 18.56
C TYR A 26 2.10 8.98 18.10
N PHE A 27 2.32 9.14 16.79
CA PHE A 27 3.01 10.33 16.28
C PHE A 27 2.09 11.54 16.34
N HIS A 28 2.60 12.72 16.70
CA HIS A 28 1.83 13.97 16.76
C HIS A 28 2.22 14.88 15.59
N ASP A 29 1.45 14.80 14.51
CA ASP A 29 1.58 15.73 13.38
C ASP A 29 0.81 17.04 13.63
N PRO A 30 1.14 18.13 12.91
CA PRO A 30 0.36 19.36 12.90
C PRO A 30 -1.11 19.15 12.52
N PRO A 31 -2.05 20.01 12.96
CA PRO A 31 -3.48 19.86 12.67
C PRO A 31 -3.83 19.72 11.19
N GLU A 32 -3.08 20.38 10.30
CA GLU A 32 -3.27 20.35 8.85
C GLU A 32 -3.14 18.92 8.29
N TYR A 33 -2.31 18.08 8.92
CA TYR A 33 -2.13 16.68 8.56
C TYR A 33 -3.43 15.87 8.65
N TYR A 34 -4.32 16.25 9.57
CA TYR A 34 -5.56 15.53 9.90
C TYR A 34 -6.83 16.21 9.34
N ASN A 35 -6.75 17.49 8.98
CA ASN A 35 -7.91 18.33 8.67
C ASN A 35 -8.01 18.78 7.20
N GLU A 36 -6.91 18.68 6.45
CA GLU A 36 -6.81 19.21 5.09
C GLU A 36 -6.55 18.13 4.05
N GLY A 37 -6.83 18.48 2.80
CA GLY A 37 -6.55 17.64 1.63
C GLY A 37 -7.75 16.86 1.11
N ARG A 38 -7.49 16.20 -0.02
CA ARG A 38 -8.41 15.29 -0.71
C ARG A 38 -7.74 13.93 -0.77
N TYR A 39 -8.51 12.89 -0.44
CA TYR A 39 -7.97 11.55 -0.26
C TYR A 39 -8.53 10.59 -1.30
N ILE A 40 -7.73 9.58 -1.59
CA ILE A 40 -8.13 8.42 -2.37
C ILE A 40 -7.82 7.17 -1.56
N THR A 41 -8.78 6.26 -1.53
CA THR A 41 -8.64 4.93 -0.93
C THR A 41 -8.82 3.89 -2.03
N VAL A 42 -8.17 2.75 -1.88
CA VAL A 42 -8.28 1.65 -2.83
C VAL A 42 -8.47 0.35 -2.10
N ASP A 43 -9.13 -0.60 -2.76
CA ASP A 43 -9.09 -1.98 -2.35
C ASP A 43 -7.87 -2.69 -2.93
N ILE A 44 -7.33 -3.61 -2.14
CA ILE A 44 -6.36 -4.59 -2.62
C ILE A 44 -6.83 -5.99 -2.25
N THR A 45 -6.62 -6.91 -3.17
CA THR A 45 -6.79 -8.34 -2.94
C THR A 45 -5.62 -8.84 -2.12
N ARG A 46 -5.92 -9.39 -0.95
CA ARG A 46 -4.94 -10.00 -0.05
C ARG A 46 -4.98 -11.51 -0.25
N PRO A 47 -3.83 -12.16 -0.50
CA PRO A 47 -3.79 -13.61 -0.64
C PRO A 47 -4.33 -14.31 0.60
N GLU A 48 -5.13 -15.36 0.38
CA GLU A 48 -5.65 -16.18 1.46
C GLU A 48 -4.49 -16.92 2.14
N THR A 49 -4.54 -16.95 3.48
CA THR A 49 -3.49 -17.63 4.24
C THR A 49 -3.73 -19.14 4.22
N PRO A 50 -2.74 -19.97 3.86
CA PRO A 50 -2.90 -21.40 3.83
C PRO A 50 -3.38 -21.96 5.17
N ARG A 51 -4.24 -22.98 5.11
CA ARG A 51 -4.73 -23.65 6.33
C ARG A 51 -3.54 -24.18 7.13
N GLY A 52 -3.54 -23.88 8.44
CA GLY A 52 -2.48 -24.34 9.34
C GLY A 52 -1.14 -23.63 9.18
N PHE A 53 -1.04 -22.53 8.40
CA PHE A 53 0.21 -21.80 8.16
C PHE A 53 1.02 -21.51 9.43
N ASN A 54 0.36 -21.14 10.53
CA ASN A 54 1.02 -20.86 11.80
C ASN A 54 1.67 -22.06 12.49
N GLY A 55 1.33 -23.30 12.09
CA GLY A 55 1.90 -24.54 12.59
C GLY A 55 2.90 -25.19 11.63
N TRP A 56 3.22 -24.55 10.51
CA TRP A 56 4.21 -25.08 9.58
C TRP A 56 5.59 -25.11 10.22
N ASN A 57 6.31 -26.23 10.05
CA ASN A 57 7.70 -26.39 10.47
C ASN A 57 8.64 -26.39 9.25
N ASP A 58 8.33 -25.52 8.28
CA ASP A 58 9.10 -25.36 7.05
C ASP A 58 9.29 -23.87 6.77
N THR A 59 10.45 -23.34 7.18
CA THR A 59 10.82 -21.94 7.00
C THR A 59 10.83 -21.55 5.51
N LEU A 60 11.26 -22.43 4.60
CA LEU A 60 11.32 -22.10 3.17
C LEU A 60 9.92 -21.94 2.60
N ALA A 61 9.05 -22.90 2.85
CA ALA A 61 7.67 -22.84 2.36
C ALA A 61 6.94 -21.59 2.89
N MET A 62 7.17 -21.22 4.15
CA MET A 62 6.61 -19.99 4.73
C MET A 62 7.15 -18.73 4.07
N VAL A 63 8.46 -18.64 3.84
CA VAL A 63 9.09 -17.50 3.17
C VAL A 63 8.65 -17.41 1.70
N ASP A 64 8.61 -18.53 0.98
CA ASP A 64 8.16 -18.58 -0.41
C ASP A 64 6.71 -18.10 -0.55
N PHE A 65 5.84 -18.55 0.35
CA PHE A 65 4.48 -18.07 0.41
C PHE A 65 4.43 -16.56 0.71
N HIS A 66 5.16 -16.09 1.73
CA HIS A 66 5.20 -14.67 2.08
C HIS A 66 5.66 -13.79 0.92
N MET A 67 6.74 -14.17 0.25
CA MET A 67 7.30 -13.41 -0.87
C MET A 67 6.31 -13.35 -2.03
N THR A 68 5.69 -14.48 -2.39
CA THR A 68 4.67 -14.54 -3.44
C THR A 68 3.45 -13.69 -3.06
N ALA A 69 2.98 -13.83 -1.82
CA ALA A 69 1.80 -13.15 -1.34
C ALA A 69 2.02 -11.62 -1.22
N MET A 70 3.20 -11.20 -0.78
CA MET A 70 3.55 -9.79 -0.70
C MET A 70 3.73 -9.19 -2.10
N GLN A 71 4.39 -9.91 -3.00
CA GLN A 71 4.58 -9.46 -4.39
C GLN A 71 3.23 -9.24 -5.10
N ALA A 72 2.24 -10.09 -4.86
CA ALA A 72 0.87 -9.90 -5.38
C ALA A 72 0.18 -8.64 -4.84
N GLN A 73 0.41 -8.28 -3.58
CA GLN A 73 -0.10 -7.05 -2.99
C GLN A 73 0.63 -5.80 -3.53
N LEU A 74 1.96 -5.85 -3.63
CA LEU A 74 2.77 -4.71 -4.11
C LEU A 74 2.53 -4.39 -5.58
N LYS A 75 2.25 -5.38 -6.43
CA LYS A 75 1.81 -5.13 -7.82
C LYS A 75 0.53 -4.31 -7.89
N GLN A 76 -0.39 -4.47 -6.92
CA GLN A 76 -1.61 -3.66 -6.85
C GLN A 76 -1.31 -2.23 -6.35
N MET A 77 -0.29 -2.07 -5.51
CA MET A 77 0.15 -0.75 -5.02
C MET A 77 0.67 0.17 -6.13
N TYR A 78 1.25 -0.38 -7.20
CA TYR A 78 1.59 0.38 -8.41
C TYR A 78 0.39 1.20 -8.90
N TYR A 79 -0.75 0.54 -9.08
CA TYR A 79 -1.98 1.17 -9.55
C TYR A 79 -2.58 2.12 -8.51
N ALA A 80 -2.44 1.82 -7.21
CA ALA A 80 -2.86 2.72 -6.14
C ALA A 80 -2.09 4.06 -6.19
N PHE A 81 -0.76 4.01 -6.37
CA PHE A 81 0.06 5.20 -6.53
C PHE A 81 -0.23 5.92 -7.84
N ALA A 82 -0.52 5.20 -8.93
CA ALA A 82 -0.91 5.81 -10.20
C ALA A 82 -2.21 6.61 -10.04
N MET A 83 -3.23 6.04 -9.38
CA MET A 83 -4.49 6.72 -9.09
C MET A 83 -4.30 7.96 -8.22
N ALA A 84 -3.44 7.89 -7.21
CA ALA A 84 -3.12 9.04 -6.36
C ALA A 84 -2.40 10.14 -7.13
N TYR A 85 -1.43 9.76 -7.96
CA TYR A 85 -0.72 10.67 -8.84
C TYR A 85 -1.71 11.35 -9.78
N ILE A 86 -2.39 10.61 -10.68
CA ILE A 86 -3.26 11.22 -11.72
C ILE A 86 -4.34 12.12 -11.13
N SER A 87 -5.00 11.70 -10.05
CA SER A 87 -6.10 12.47 -9.42
C SER A 87 -5.63 13.61 -8.52
N SER A 88 -4.32 13.76 -8.30
CA SER A 88 -3.74 14.71 -7.34
C SER A 88 -4.38 14.60 -5.93
N ARG A 89 -4.73 13.37 -5.53
CA ARG A 89 -5.27 13.04 -4.21
C ARG A 89 -4.20 12.33 -3.38
N THR A 90 -4.27 12.49 -2.07
CA THR A 90 -3.39 11.80 -1.13
C THR A 90 -3.87 10.36 -0.97
N LEU A 91 -3.01 9.38 -1.25
CA LEU A 91 -3.33 7.97 -1.05
C LEU A 91 -3.40 7.65 0.44
N VAL A 92 -4.51 7.15 0.94
CA VAL A 92 -4.49 6.41 2.21
C VAL A 92 -4.04 5.00 1.87
N LEU A 93 -2.86 4.59 2.35
CA LEU A 93 -2.32 3.28 2.04
C LEU A 93 -3.31 2.19 2.47
N PRO A 94 -3.60 1.19 1.64
CA PRO A 94 -4.39 0.06 2.07
C PRO A 94 -3.59 -0.77 3.09
N ARG A 95 -4.29 -1.53 3.94
CA ARG A 95 -3.66 -2.49 4.84
C ARG A 95 -3.06 -3.64 4.06
N LEU A 96 -1.73 -3.70 4.04
CA LEU A 96 -0.99 -4.87 3.58
C LEU A 96 -0.97 -5.94 4.69
N VAL A 97 -0.84 -7.21 4.29
CA VAL A 97 -0.67 -8.33 5.21
C VAL A 97 0.68 -9.01 5.01
N CYS A 98 1.34 -9.32 6.12
CA CYS A 98 2.62 -9.99 6.15
C CYS A 98 2.49 -11.38 6.78
N HIS A 99 3.23 -12.32 6.20
CA HIS A 99 3.32 -13.71 6.64
C HIS A 99 4.69 -14.05 7.24
N CYS A 100 5.60 -13.08 7.23
CA CYS A 100 6.85 -13.12 7.95
C CYS A 100 7.17 -11.76 8.56
N ILE A 101 7.86 -11.79 9.70
CA ILE A 101 8.51 -10.63 10.29
C ILE A 101 9.73 -10.30 9.42
N HIS A 102 9.96 -9.01 9.16
CA HIS A 102 11.18 -8.55 8.52
C HIS A 102 12.18 -8.11 9.59
N ASN A 103 13.38 -8.71 9.57
CA ASN A 103 14.51 -8.43 10.45
C ASN A 103 15.86 -8.56 9.70
N TRP A 104 16.97 -8.38 10.42
CA TRP A 104 18.32 -8.23 9.87
C TRP A 104 19.12 -9.54 9.98
N PHE A 105 18.47 -10.60 10.43
CA PHE A 105 19.05 -11.90 10.74
C PHE A 105 18.05 -12.99 10.38
N GLU A 106 18.38 -14.25 10.65
CA GLU A 106 17.47 -15.34 10.30
C GLU A 106 16.09 -15.21 10.96
N SER A 107 15.05 -15.54 10.18
CA SER A 107 13.66 -15.57 10.63
C SER A 107 13.11 -17.00 10.53
N PRO A 108 13.46 -17.91 11.47
CA PRO A 108 12.95 -19.27 11.47
C PRO A 108 11.42 -19.26 11.58
N GLN A 109 10.75 -20.08 10.76
CA GLN A 109 9.28 -20.12 10.67
C GLN A 109 8.66 -18.72 10.56
N CYS A 110 9.37 -17.81 9.86
CA CYS A 110 8.95 -16.44 9.61
C CYS A 110 8.79 -15.54 10.84
N ARG A 111 9.37 -15.94 11.98
CA ARG A 111 9.36 -15.21 13.25
C ARG A 111 10.75 -14.81 13.67
N LEU A 112 10.84 -13.96 14.70
CA LEU A 112 12.10 -13.76 15.39
C LEU A 112 12.52 -15.08 16.07
N PRO A 113 13.81 -15.43 16.07
CA PRO A 113 14.35 -16.55 16.85
C PRO A 113 13.85 -16.57 18.30
N GLY A 114 13.27 -17.70 18.72
CA GLY A 114 12.72 -17.89 20.06
C GLY A 114 11.32 -17.28 20.30
N GLU A 115 10.75 -16.59 19.31
CA GLU A 115 9.43 -15.95 19.41
C GLU A 115 8.33 -16.90 18.89
N SER A 116 7.26 -17.08 19.66
CA SER A 116 6.18 -18.04 19.35
C SER A 116 4.76 -17.44 19.36
N LEU A 117 4.64 -16.16 19.73
CA LEU A 117 3.35 -15.50 19.94
C LEU A 117 2.75 -14.98 18.64
N THR A 118 3.59 -14.51 17.72
CA THR A 118 3.17 -13.89 16.47
C THR A 118 2.36 -14.86 15.65
N LYS A 119 1.17 -14.43 15.26
CA LYS A 119 0.27 -15.17 14.36
C LYS A 119 0.17 -14.44 13.03
N PHE A 120 0.23 -15.21 11.96
CA PHE A 120 0.10 -14.72 10.59
C PHE A 120 -1.30 -15.02 10.03
N PRO A 121 -1.83 -14.17 9.13
CA PRO A 121 -1.23 -12.92 8.68
C PRO A 121 -1.28 -11.84 9.77
N MET A 122 -0.23 -11.02 9.85
CA MET A 122 -0.27 -9.78 10.63
C MET A 122 -0.48 -8.59 9.68
N THR A 123 -0.99 -7.47 10.20
CA THR A 123 -0.93 -6.21 9.45
C THR A 123 0.54 -5.88 9.19
N CYS A 124 0.90 -5.75 7.92
CA CYS A 124 2.28 -5.49 7.57
C CYS A 124 2.61 -4.02 7.84
N PRO A 125 3.64 -3.73 8.64
CA PRO A 125 4.14 -2.37 8.73
C PRO A 125 4.67 -1.89 7.38
N THR A 126 4.43 -0.64 7.04
CA THR A 126 4.81 -0.06 5.73
C THR A 126 6.32 -0.14 5.49
N ASP A 127 7.14 0.02 6.54
CA ASP A 127 8.61 -0.08 6.45
C ASP A 127 9.14 -1.51 6.27
N TYR A 128 8.30 -2.54 6.36
CA TYR A 128 8.69 -3.92 6.03
C TYR A 128 8.68 -4.20 4.53
N VAL A 129 8.17 -3.28 3.72
CA VAL A 129 7.93 -3.53 2.29
C VAL A 129 8.33 -2.35 1.40
N PHE A 130 8.34 -1.13 1.93
CA PHE A 130 8.74 0.07 1.18
C PHE A 130 10.04 0.69 1.70
N ASP A 131 10.86 1.18 0.77
CA ASP A 131 11.95 2.07 1.09
C ASP A 131 11.36 3.41 1.58
N MET A 132 11.40 3.65 2.87
CA MET A 132 10.72 4.79 3.48
C MET A 132 11.26 6.15 3.00
N PRO A 133 12.59 6.38 2.88
CA PRO A 133 13.10 7.63 2.29
C PRO A 133 12.55 7.90 0.89
N THR A 134 12.55 6.91 -0.01
CA THR A 134 11.99 7.05 -1.36
C THR A 134 10.48 7.24 -1.30
N LEU A 135 9.76 6.50 -0.45
CA LEU A 135 8.31 6.64 -0.29
C LEU A 135 7.92 8.07 0.15
N TYR A 136 8.64 8.67 1.11
CA TYR A 136 8.37 10.05 1.55
C TYR A 136 8.80 11.12 0.54
N SER A 137 9.74 10.81 -0.36
CA SER A 137 10.27 11.75 -1.36
C SER A 137 9.72 11.54 -2.78
N MET A 138 8.75 10.64 -2.96
CA MET A 138 8.15 10.31 -4.26
C MET A 138 7.78 11.55 -5.09
N LEU A 139 8.43 11.68 -6.24
CA LEU A 139 8.29 12.78 -7.18
C LEU A 139 8.31 12.21 -8.60
N VAL A 140 7.31 12.55 -9.41
CA VAL A 140 7.24 12.20 -10.83
C VAL A 140 6.89 13.47 -11.59
N ASN A 141 7.68 13.83 -12.60
CA ASN A 141 7.51 15.06 -13.38
C ASN A 141 7.22 16.30 -12.49
N MET A 142 8.08 16.55 -11.50
CA MET A 142 7.96 17.65 -10.52
C MET A 142 6.69 17.66 -9.65
N ARG A 143 5.83 16.63 -9.71
CA ARG A 143 4.65 16.50 -8.86
C ARG A 143 4.86 15.41 -7.81
N ARG A 144 4.62 15.77 -6.55
CA ARG A 144 4.75 14.87 -5.41
C ARG A 144 3.57 13.90 -5.33
N ILE A 145 3.86 12.60 -5.14
CA ILE A 145 2.84 11.61 -4.78
C ILE A 145 2.70 11.65 -3.25
N LYS A 146 1.54 12.07 -2.76
CA LYS A 146 1.27 12.18 -1.32
C LYS A 146 0.59 10.92 -0.83
N PHE A 147 0.90 10.52 0.40
CA PHE A 147 0.23 9.40 1.06
C PHE A 147 0.00 9.63 2.56
N ARG A 148 -0.77 8.72 3.16
CA ARG A 148 -1.02 8.53 4.59
C ARG A 148 -0.93 7.06 4.95
N GLU A 149 -0.59 6.77 6.19
CA GLU A 149 -0.63 5.43 6.77
C GLU A 149 -2.02 4.80 6.68
N TYR A 150 -2.07 3.47 6.72
CA TYR A 150 -3.33 2.73 6.59
C TYR A 150 -4.34 3.00 7.71
N SER A 151 -3.87 3.44 8.88
CA SER A 151 -4.71 3.73 10.04
C SER A 151 -5.18 5.18 10.09
N TRP A 152 -4.83 6.01 9.10
CA TRP A 152 -5.10 7.45 9.14
C TRP A 152 -6.59 7.78 9.30
N LEU A 153 -7.47 7.07 8.58
CA LEU A 153 -8.93 7.27 8.69
C LEU A 153 -9.48 6.89 10.07
N GLU A 154 -8.82 5.97 10.76
CA GLU A 154 -9.20 5.53 12.10
C GLU A 154 -8.59 6.39 13.20
N ASN A 155 -7.62 7.24 12.85
CA ASN A 155 -6.98 8.13 13.81
C ASN A 155 -8.02 9.06 14.46
N PRO A 156 -8.14 9.10 15.80
CA PRO A 156 -9.11 9.96 16.48
C PRO A 156 -9.01 11.43 16.08
N ARG A 157 -7.81 11.90 15.69
CA ARG A 157 -7.56 13.29 15.29
C ARG A 157 -8.00 13.61 13.86
N THR A 158 -8.17 12.61 13.00
CA THR A 158 -8.65 12.80 11.62
C THR A 158 -10.05 13.40 11.63
N ALA A 159 -10.26 14.46 10.84
CA ALA A 159 -11.53 15.18 10.80
C ALA A 159 -12.70 14.26 10.41
N GLN A 160 -13.86 14.49 11.03
CA GLN A 160 -15.03 13.62 10.86
C GLN A 160 -15.49 13.50 9.39
N LYS A 161 -15.30 14.55 8.57
CA LYS A 161 -15.64 14.54 7.15
C LYS A 161 -14.92 13.45 6.34
N TYR A 162 -13.76 12.98 6.81
CA TYR A 162 -13.00 11.90 6.16
C TYR A 162 -13.38 10.51 6.68
N LYS A 163 -13.97 10.42 7.89
CA LYS A 163 -14.33 9.16 8.54
C LYS A 163 -15.65 8.58 8.07
N GLN A 164 -16.46 9.40 7.40
CA GLN A 164 -17.68 8.93 6.78
C GLN A 164 -17.37 7.99 5.61
N PRO A 165 -18.28 7.07 5.26
CA PRO A 165 -18.15 6.30 4.04
C PRO A 165 -17.86 7.21 2.83
N PRO A 166 -17.00 6.79 1.89
CA PRO A 166 -16.64 7.58 0.73
C PRO A 166 -17.87 8.09 -0.02
N GLY A 167 -17.92 9.39 -0.31
CA GLY A 167 -19.01 10.01 -1.07
C GLY A 167 -19.03 9.55 -2.52
N VAL A 168 -17.91 9.03 -3.03
CA VAL A 168 -17.76 8.47 -4.37
C VAL A 168 -17.09 7.11 -4.28
N VAL A 169 -17.68 6.14 -4.98
CA VAL A 169 -17.13 4.81 -5.20
C VAL A 169 -16.98 4.60 -6.71
N VAL A 170 -15.76 4.29 -7.14
CA VAL A 170 -15.39 4.09 -8.53
C VAL A 170 -15.08 2.62 -8.76
N ARG A 171 -15.60 2.04 -9.83
CA ARG A 171 -15.30 0.66 -10.23
C ARG A 171 -15.19 0.54 -11.75
N ALA A 172 -14.41 -0.44 -12.20
CA ALA A 172 -14.35 -0.81 -13.60
C ALA A 172 -15.50 -1.78 -13.95
N ASP A 173 -16.01 -1.69 -15.17
CA ASP A 173 -16.90 -2.70 -15.76
C ASP A 173 -16.43 -3.02 -17.18
N ALA A 174 -16.34 -4.31 -17.51
CA ALA A 174 -15.96 -4.79 -18.83
C ALA A 174 -17.03 -4.52 -19.90
N ASN A 175 -18.29 -4.42 -19.49
CA ASN A 175 -19.44 -4.21 -20.38
C ASN A 175 -19.78 -2.71 -20.55
N ALA A 176 -19.23 -1.85 -19.70
CA ALA A 176 -19.42 -0.42 -19.83
C ALA A 176 -18.68 0.11 -21.06
N THR A 177 -19.39 0.82 -21.93
CA THR A 177 -18.81 1.48 -23.12
C THR A 177 -18.55 2.97 -22.90
N LYS A 178 -19.14 3.54 -21.85
CA LYS A 178 -18.99 4.95 -21.45
C LYS A 178 -19.03 5.09 -19.92
N PRO A 179 -18.47 6.17 -19.35
CA PRO A 179 -18.62 6.48 -17.94
C PRO A 179 -20.08 6.65 -17.53
N GLU A 180 -20.46 6.07 -16.39
CA GLU A 180 -21.79 6.22 -15.80
C GLU A 180 -21.68 6.72 -14.36
N HIS A 181 -22.49 7.73 -14.03
CA HIS A 181 -22.52 8.36 -12.72
C HIS A 181 -23.94 8.24 -12.16
N GLN A 182 -24.10 7.44 -11.12
CA GLN A 182 -25.40 7.22 -10.49
C GLN A 182 -25.31 7.56 -9.02
N GLN A 183 -26.20 8.42 -8.53
CA GLN A 183 -26.28 8.72 -7.11
C GLN A 183 -27.25 7.74 -6.43
N ASP A 184 -26.75 7.03 -5.43
CA ASP A 184 -27.59 6.17 -4.60
C ASP A 184 -28.57 7.02 -3.79
N LYS A 185 -29.88 6.83 -4.05
CA LYS A 185 -30.94 7.66 -3.46
C LYS A 185 -31.02 7.58 -1.93
N LYS A 186 -30.54 6.49 -1.32
CA LYS A 186 -30.63 6.26 0.13
C LYS A 186 -29.45 6.87 0.87
N SER A 187 -28.25 6.69 0.35
CA SER A 187 -26.99 7.12 0.97
C SER A 187 -26.45 8.43 0.43
N GLY A 188 -26.98 8.94 -0.69
CA GLY A 188 -26.49 10.13 -1.37
C GLY A 188 -25.12 9.94 -2.05
N ARG A 189 -24.55 8.73 -2.02
CA ARG A 189 -23.22 8.42 -2.55
C ARG A 189 -23.24 8.21 -4.05
N TRP A 190 -22.20 8.68 -4.72
CA TRP A 190 -21.99 8.46 -6.14
C TRP A 190 -21.35 7.10 -6.40
N GLN A 191 -22.00 6.32 -7.25
CA GLN A 191 -21.45 5.13 -7.90
C GLN A 191 -20.99 5.53 -9.30
N VAL A 192 -19.69 5.49 -9.52
CA VAL A 192 -19.06 5.81 -10.81
C VAL A 192 -18.57 4.51 -11.42
N VAL A 193 -19.16 4.15 -12.56
CA VAL A 193 -18.76 2.97 -13.34
C VAL A 193 -18.00 3.46 -14.55
N LEU A 194 -16.75 3.03 -14.69
CA LEU A 194 -15.90 3.36 -15.83
C LEU A 194 -15.63 2.10 -16.65
N PRO A 195 -15.52 2.21 -17.98
CA PRO A 195 -14.93 1.16 -18.79
C PRO A 195 -13.52 0.80 -18.32
N ARG A 196 -13.12 -0.45 -18.53
CA ARG A 196 -11.76 -0.91 -18.20
C ARG A 196 -10.70 -0.22 -19.05
N LYS A 197 -9.47 -0.16 -18.51
CA LYS A 197 -8.24 0.27 -19.20
C LYS A 197 -8.31 1.70 -19.78
N PHE A 198 -8.83 2.62 -18.99
CA PHE A 198 -8.75 4.05 -19.28
C PHE A 198 -7.31 4.57 -19.22
N ARG A 199 -7.06 5.66 -19.94
CA ARG A 199 -5.85 6.47 -19.77
C ARG A 199 -6.03 7.45 -18.62
N ASP A 200 -4.91 7.95 -18.11
CA ASP A 200 -4.84 8.96 -17.05
C ASP A 200 -5.83 10.14 -17.25
N PHE A 201 -5.82 10.82 -18.39
CA PHE A 201 -6.70 11.99 -18.62
C PHE A 201 -8.19 11.65 -18.59
N ASP A 202 -8.56 10.49 -19.13
CA ASP A 202 -9.94 10.02 -19.15
C ASP A 202 -10.44 9.78 -17.72
N ILE A 203 -9.60 9.14 -16.88
CA ILE A 203 -9.92 8.94 -15.45
C ILE A 203 -10.02 10.28 -14.72
N VAL A 204 -9.06 11.19 -14.93
CA VAL A 204 -9.04 12.49 -14.25
C VAL A 204 -10.29 13.30 -14.56
N SER A 205 -10.70 13.35 -15.83
CA SER A 205 -11.92 14.03 -16.27
C SER A 205 -13.16 13.54 -15.50
N GLU A 206 -13.28 12.23 -15.29
CA GLU A 206 -14.41 11.64 -14.56
C GLU A 206 -14.33 11.87 -13.05
N LEU A 207 -13.12 11.85 -12.46
CA LEU A 207 -12.92 12.13 -11.04
C LEU A 207 -13.09 13.62 -10.69
N ASP A 208 -12.77 14.53 -11.61
CA ASP A 208 -12.89 15.98 -11.39
C ASP A 208 -14.35 16.45 -11.31
N LYS A 209 -15.29 15.70 -11.88
CA LYS A 209 -16.73 15.90 -11.66
C LYS A 209 -17.11 15.79 -10.18
N HIS A 210 -16.28 15.09 -9.40
CA HIS A 210 -16.43 14.90 -7.95
C HIS A 210 -15.29 15.55 -7.15
N ARG A 211 -14.68 16.62 -7.66
CA ARG A 211 -13.52 17.29 -7.01
C ARG A 211 -13.77 17.76 -5.58
N HIS A 212 -15.04 18.02 -5.23
CA HIS A 212 -15.47 18.50 -3.90
C HIS A 212 -15.52 17.37 -2.86
N GLU A 213 -15.53 16.12 -3.31
CA GLU A 213 -15.64 14.97 -2.42
C GLU A 213 -14.33 14.76 -1.66
N PRO A 214 -14.37 14.73 -0.31
CA PRO A 214 -13.16 14.68 0.51
C PRO A 214 -12.42 13.35 0.34
N VAL A 215 -13.16 12.26 0.14
CA VAL A 215 -12.63 10.90 -0.05
C VAL A 215 -13.30 10.25 -1.25
N VAL A 216 -12.48 9.76 -2.19
CA VAL A 216 -12.91 8.89 -3.28
C VAL A 216 -12.39 7.49 -3.00
N HIS A 217 -13.23 6.48 -3.21
CA HIS A 217 -12.82 5.08 -3.13
C HIS A 217 -12.79 4.45 -4.51
N VAL A 218 -11.75 3.67 -4.79
CA VAL A 218 -11.55 3.02 -6.08
C VAL A 218 -11.39 1.52 -5.90
N HIS A 219 -12.35 0.77 -6.42
CA HIS A 219 -12.28 -0.68 -6.48
C HIS A 219 -11.34 -1.12 -7.60
N ASN A 220 -10.39 -1.99 -7.26
CA ASN A 220 -9.44 -2.64 -8.18
C ASN A 220 -8.85 -1.68 -9.24
N PRO A 221 -7.95 -0.75 -8.83
CA PRO A 221 -7.41 0.26 -9.73
C PRO A 221 -6.64 -0.31 -10.94
N ALA A 222 -6.19 -1.58 -10.87
CA ALA A 222 -5.55 -2.28 -11.98
C ALA A 222 -6.46 -2.53 -13.18
N GLU A 223 -7.79 -2.58 -12.96
CA GLU A 223 -8.74 -2.72 -14.06
C GLU A 223 -9.09 -1.39 -14.73
N LEU A 224 -8.92 -0.28 -13.98
CA LEU A 224 -9.22 1.06 -14.43
C LEU A 224 -8.05 1.67 -15.20
N PHE A 225 -6.87 1.71 -14.56
CA PHE A 225 -5.72 2.42 -15.11
C PHE A 225 -4.93 1.53 -16.07
N HIS A 226 -4.79 1.98 -17.31
CA HIS A 226 -4.00 1.28 -18.32
C HIS A 226 -2.55 1.78 -18.38
N LYS A 227 -2.37 3.06 -18.69
CA LYS A 227 -1.07 3.72 -18.87
C LYS A 227 -1.21 5.23 -18.86
N PHE A 228 -0.10 5.93 -18.65
CA PHE A 228 -0.04 7.38 -18.83
C PHE A 228 -0.15 7.75 -20.31
N THR A 229 -0.76 8.89 -20.60
CA THR A 229 -0.87 9.40 -21.98
C THR A 229 0.50 9.80 -22.54
N PHE A 230 1.37 10.34 -21.69
CA PHE A 230 2.71 10.75 -22.08
C PHE A 230 3.76 9.69 -21.70
N PRO A 231 4.55 9.18 -22.67
CA PRO A 231 5.54 8.13 -22.40
C PRO A 231 6.62 8.50 -21.39
N HIS A 232 7.08 9.76 -21.34
CA HIS A 232 8.08 10.18 -20.37
C HIS A 232 7.56 10.09 -18.93
N ILE A 233 6.28 10.43 -18.70
CA ILE A 233 5.64 10.28 -17.37
C ILE A 233 5.54 8.80 -16.99
N GLN A 234 5.21 7.94 -17.95
CA GLN A 234 5.19 6.49 -17.75
C GLN A 234 6.57 5.98 -17.30
N GLN A 235 7.63 6.37 -18.02
CA GLN A 235 8.99 5.97 -17.70
C GLN A 235 9.43 6.46 -16.30
N ASP A 236 9.22 7.74 -15.99
CA ASP A 236 9.57 8.31 -14.69
C ASP A 236 8.82 7.62 -13.54
N PHE A 237 7.53 7.33 -13.77
CA PHE A 237 6.70 6.64 -12.78
C PHE A 237 7.19 5.20 -12.56
N ASP A 238 7.44 4.46 -13.64
CA ASP A 238 7.94 3.07 -13.57
C ASP A 238 9.31 3.00 -12.88
N GLU A 239 10.21 3.93 -13.21
CA GLU A 239 11.52 4.03 -12.56
C GLU A 239 11.37 4.27 -11.04
N LEU A 240 10.51 5.21 -10.64
CA LEU A 240 10.24 5.47 -9.22
C LEU A 240 9.67 4.22 -8.53
N MET A 241 8.65 3.60 -9.10
CA MET A 241 8.01 2.40 -8.52
C MET A 241 9.00 1.22 -8.43
N SER A 242 9.95 1.10 -9.35
CA SER A 242 10.97 0.05 -9.32
C SER A 242 11.91 0.16 -8.09
N LYS A 243 12.07 1.36 -7.55
CA LYS A 243 12.94 1.68 -6.40
C LYS A 243 12.20 1.66 -5.05
N LEU A 244 10.87 1.54 -5.06
CA LEU A 244 10.07 1.62 -3.83
C LEU A 244 10.13 0.35 -2.99
N GLY A 245 10.31 -0.82 -3.60
CA GLY A 245 10.36 -2.08 -2.86
C GLY A 245 11.69 -2.26 -2.14
N ILE A 246 11.68 -2.99 -1.03
CA ILE A 246 12.91 -3.31 -0.29
C ILE A 246 13.44 -4.70 -0.59
N ARG A 247 14.70 -4.92 -0.23
CA ARG A 247 15.27 -6.26 -0.12
C ARG A 247 14.78 -6.92 1.17
N TRP A 248 14.15 -8.08 1.04
CA TRP A 248 13.77 -8.90 2.18
C TRP A 248 14.86 -9.93 2.52
N CYS A 249 15.32 -9.90 3.76
CA CYS A 249 16.38 -10.73 4.35
C CYS A 249 15.84 -11.39 5.64
N CYS A 250 16.32 -12.56 6.08
CA CYS A 250 17.21 -13.53 5.43
C CYS A 250 16.79 -14.98 5.76
N LEU A 251 16.91 -15.85 4.75
CA LEU A 251 16.88 -17.30 4.96
C LEU A 251 18.05 -17.72 5.86
N PRO A 252 17.94 -18.82 6.64
CA PRO A 252 19.06 -19.35 7.40
C PRO A 252 20.31 -19.59 6.53
N VAL A 253 21.50 -19.28 7.04
CA VAL A 253 22.76 -19.32 6.25
C VAL A 253 23.02 -20.69 5.63
N ASP A 254 22.80 -21.77 6.38
CA ASP A 254 23.00 -23.13 5.88
C ASP A 254 22.03 -23.48 4.75
N LEU A 255 20.86 -22.84 4.76
CA LEU A 255 19.84 -23.01 3.74
C LEU A 255 20.17 -22.22 2.48
N MET A 256 20.68 -21.00 2.63
CA MET A 256 21.21 -20.22 1.51
C MET A 256 22.35 -20.96 0.81
N LYS A 257 23.27 -21.57 1.58
CA LYS A 257 24.36 -22.41 1.04
C LYS A 257 23.81 -23.62 0.28
N LYS A 258 22.84 -24.35 0.84
CA LYS A 258 22.20 -25.51 0.17
C LYS A 258 21.49 -25.14 -1.13
N LEU A 259 20.88 -23.96 -1.18
CA LEU A 259 20.12 -23.48 -2.34
C LEU A 259 20.97 -22.66 -3.33
N ASN A 260 22.29 -22.54 -3.11
CA ASN A 260 23.20 -21.73 -3.92
C ASN A 260 22.73 -20.27 -4.09
N ILE A 261 22.08 -19.72 -3.05
CA ILE A 261 21.63 -18.33 -3.02
C ILE A 261 22.84 -17.46 -2.64
N LYS A 262 23.32 -16.66 -3.59
CA LYS A 262 24.53 -15.83 -3.45
C LYS A 262 24.25 -14.42 -2.92
N GLU A 263 23.02 -13.93 -3.06
CA GLU A 263 22.59 -12.62 -2.53
C GLU A 263 21.82 -12.80 -1.23
N GLU A 264 22.08 -11.95 -0.24
CA GLU A 264 21.45 -11.97 1.09
C GLU A 264 19.98 -11.49 1.07
N GLY A 265 19.13 -12.08 0.21
CA GLY A 265 17.69 -11.81 0.22
C GLY A 265 17.00 -11.90 -1.14
N ARG A 266 15.69 -11.62 -1.12
CA ARG A 266 14.85 -11.49 -2.32
C ARG A 266 14.27 -10.10 -2.39
N TRP A 267 14.25 -9.50 -3.57
CA TRP A 267 13.69 -8.16 -3.79
C TRP A 267 12.18 -8.21 -3.93
N LEU A 268 11.51 -7.38 -3.15
CA LEU A 268 10.12 -7.02 -3.38
C LEU A 268 10.07 -5.93 -4.44
N LYS A 269 9.13 -6.02 -5.38
CA LYS A 269 8.97 -5.03 -6.46
C LYS A 269 7.57 -4.44 -6.45
N VAL A 270 7.47 -3.13 -6.60
CA VAL A 270 6.18 -2.45 -6.77
C VAL A 270 5.84 -2.34 -8.25
N ALA A 271 6.82 -1.97 -9.09
CA ALA A 271 6.66 -1.98 -10.53
C ALA A 271 6.36 -3.41 -11.06
N PRO A 272 5.46 -3.54 -12.05
CA PRO A 272 5.09 -4.82 -12.66
C PRO A 272 6.25 -5.56 -13.34
#